data_AF-A0A385FYC0-F1
#
_entry.id   AF-A0A385FYC0-F1
#
_cell.length_a   1.000
_cell.length_b   1.000
_cell.length_c   1.000
_cell.angle_alpha   90.00
_cell.angle_beta   90.00
_cell.angle_gamma   90.00
#
_symmetry.space_group_name_H-M   'P 1'
#
loop_
_entity.id
_entity.type
_entity.pdbx_description
1 polymer ?
#
loop_
_entity_poly.entity_id
_entity_poly.type
_entity_poly.pdbx_seq_one_letter_code
_entity_poly.pdbx_strand_id
1 'polypeptide(L)'
;MRTAEERFWSKVIKGPRPGDCWLWVGAISDDGYGRFTLNQDGQTRAVRPHRYAYYLATGVWLDGMPSLMHECDEQFASTPVPIMSRT
;
A
#
# COMPACT_ATOMS: atom_id res chain seq x y z
N MET A 1 10.70 -12.94 -14.44
CA MET A 1 10.84 -12.35 -13.08
C MET A 1 9.72 -11.34 -12.91
N ARG A 2 8.86 -11.46 -11.89
CA ARG A 2 7.74 -10.51 -11.71
C ARG A 2 8.28 -9.13 -11.31
N THR A 3 7.78 -8.09 -11.97
CA THR A 3 8.03 -6.68 -11.68
C THR A 3 7.61 -6.34 -10.24
N ALA A 4 8.13 -5.24 -9.70
CA ALA A 4 7.72 -4.77 -8.39
C ALA A 4 6.21 -4.46 -8.33
N GLU A 5 5.66 -3.90 -9.42
CA GLU A 5 4.24 -3.64 -9.55
C GLU A 5 3.39 -4.93 -9.48
N GLU A 6 3.74 -5.96 -10.25
CA GLU A 6 3.02 -7.24 -10.21
C GLU A 6 3.04 -7.89 -8.82
N ARG A 7 4.19 -7.83 -8.13
CA ARG A 7 4.33 -8.33 -6.74
C ARG A 7 3.53 -7.51 -5.75
N PHE A 8 3.33 -6.23 -6.03
CA PHE A 8 2.54 -5.35 -5.19
C PHE A 8 1.06 -5.69 -5.34
N TRP A 9 0.53 -5.70 -6.55
CA TRP A 9 -0.87 -5.99 -6.81
C TRP A 9 -1.29 -7.39 -6.37
N SER A 10 -0.37 -8.38 -6.36
CA SER A 10 -0.67 -9.70 -5.81
C SER A 10 -0.91 -9.72 -4.29
N LYS A 11 -0.60 -8.63 -3.59
CA LYS A 11 -0.77 -8.47 -2.13
C LYS A 11 -1.83 -7.42 -1.78
N VAL A 12 -2.63 -7.02 -2.77
CA VAL A 12 -3.72 -6.05 -2.63
C VAL A 12 -5.03 -6.74 -2.95
N ILE A 13 -5.94 -6.75 -1.98
CA ILE A 13 -7.33 -7.18 -2.20
C ILE A 13 -8.13 -5.92 -2.49
N LYS A 14 -8.68 -5.82 -3.71
CA LYS A 14 -9.58 -4.72 -4.08
C LYS A 14 -11.00 -5.10 -3.66
N GLY A 15 -11.74 -4.16 -3.08
CA GLY A 15 -13.16 -4.37 -2.84
C GLY A 15 -13.95 -4.54 -4.15
N PRO A 16 -15.13 -5.19 -4.09
CA PRO A 16 -15.89 -5.60 -5.27
C PRO A 16 -16.52 -4.44 -6.06
N ARG A 17 -16.65 -3.24 -5.48
CA ARG A 17 -17.26 -2.07 -6.12
C ARG A 17 -16.25 -0.97 -6.41
N PRO A 18 -16.48 -0.14 -7.45
CA PRO A 18 -15.78 1.13 -7.60
C PRO A 18 -15.94 1.98 -6.33
N GLY A 19 -14.83 2.50 -5.80
CA GLY A 19 -14.81 3.27 -4.55
C GLY A 19 -14.58 2.44 -3.29
N ASP A 20 -14.65 1.11 -3.35
CA ASP A 20 -14.34 0.29 -2.18
C ASP A 20 -12.85 0.35 -1.83
N CYS A 21 -12.56 0.28 -0.53
CA CYS A 21 -11.22 0.31 0.01
C CYS A 21 -10.41 -0.90 -0.48
N TRP A 22 -9.13 -0.68 -0.75
CA TRP A 22 -8.20 -1.74 -1.10
C TRP A 22 -7.41 -2.15 0.13
N LEU A 23 -7.32 -3.44 0.41
CA LEU A 23 -6.70 -3.98 1.61
C LEU A 23 -5.30 -4.52 1.33
N TRP A 24 -4.34 -4.16 2.17
CA TRP A 24 -3.00 -4.73 2.14
C TRP A 24 -2.92 -6.04 2.92
N VAL A 25 -2.61 -7.15 2.23
CA VAL A 25 -2.45 -8.48 2.85
C VAL A 25 -1.00 -8.97 2.87
N GLY A 26 -0.04 -8.06 2.66
CA GLY A 26 1.38 -8.38 2.75
C GLY A 26 1.93 -8.27 4.18
N ALA A 27 3.25 -8.12 4.29
CA ALA A 27 3.92 -8.00 5.59
C ALA A 27 3.41 -6.79 6.37
N ILE A 28 3.28 -6.95 7.68
CA ILE A 28 2.91 -5.92 8.65
C ILE A 28 4.05 -5.86 9.67
N SER A 29 4.51 -4.65 10.02
CA SER A 29 5.55 -4.47 11.04
C SER A 29 4.96 -4.55 12.44
N ASP A 30 5.84 -4.60 13.44
CA ASP A 30 5.55 -4.36 14.85
C ASP A 30 4.79 -3.05 15.13
N ASP A 31 4.99 -2.02 14.32
CA ASP A 31 4.25 -0.74 14.38
C ASP A 31 2.79 -0.82 13.90
N GLY A 32 2.33 -2.00 13.46
CA GLY A 32 0.96 -2.24 12.98
C GLY A 32 0.71 -1.80 11.54
N TYR A 33 1.71 -1.25 10.84
CA TYR A 33 1.54 -0.79 9.47
C TYR A 33 2.14 -1.76 8.45
N GLY A 34 1.51 -1.82 7.29
CA GLY A 34 1.99 -2.60 6.16
C GLY A 34 3.40 -2.20 5.70
N ARG A 35 4.16 -3.19 5.20
CA ARG A 35 5.49 -3.04 4.60
C ARG A 35 5.56 -3.79 3.27
N PHE A 36 6.08 -3.10 2.26
CA PHE A 36 6.39 -3.68 0.95
C PHE A 36 7.87 -3.52 0.64
N THR A 37 8.53 -4.61 0.27
CA THR A 37 9.93 -4.61 -0.12
C THR A 37 10.06 -4.30 -1.61
N LEU A 38 10.65 -3.14 -1.91
CA LEU A 38 11.02 -2.74 -3.26
C LEU A 38 12.49 -3.03 -3.49
N ASN A 39 12.79 -3.78 -4.54
CA ASN A 39 14.15 -4.00 -5.03
C ASN A 39 14.28 -3.17 -6.31
N GLN A 40 15.04 -2.08 -6.25
CA GLN A 40 15.23 -1.15 -7.36
C GLN A 40 16.69 -0.68 -7.36
N ASP A 41 17.32 -0.64 -8.54
CA ASP A 41 18.70 -0.15 -8.72
C ASP A 41 19.74 -0.85 -7.81
N GLY A 42 19.55 -2.15 -7.59
CA GLY A 42 20.40 -2.95 -6.70
C GLY A 42 20.19 -2.68 -5.20
N GLN A 43 19.28 -1.77 -4.85
CA GLN A 43 18.94 -1.41 -3.48
C GLN A 43 17.62 -2.05 -3.06
N THR A 44 17.57 -2.51 -1.82
CA THR A 44 16.36 -3.03 -1.19
C THR A 44 15.84 -2.00 -0.20
N ARG A 45 14.62 -1.49 -0.42
CA ARG A 45 13.96 -0.54 0.48
C ARG A 45 12.58 -1.03 0.92
N ALA A 46 12.27 -0.86 2.20
CA ALA A 46 10.96 -1.17 2.75
C ALA A 46 10.06 0.08 2.73
N VAL A 47 9.07 0.10 1.84
CA VAL A 47 8.14 1.23 1.68
C VAL A 47 6.78 0.94 2.30
N ARG A 48 6.03 2.00 2.63
CA ARG A 48 4.63 1.88 3.06
C ARG A 48 3.77 1.53 1.83
N PRO A 49 2.89 0.50 1.90
CA PRO A 49 2.04 0.09 0.78
C PRO A 49 1.18 1.19 0.20
N HIS A 50 0.58 2.05 1.04
CA HIS A 50 -0.26 3.17 0.58
C HIS A 50 0.55 4.19 -0.24
N ARG A 51 1.79 4.51 0.19
CA ARG A 51 2.68 5.41 -0.56
C ARG A 51 3.08 4.80 -1.90
N TYR A 52 3.34 3.50 -1.93
CA TYR A 52 3.68 2.82 -3.18
C TYR A 52 2.49 2.72 -4.13
N ALA A 53 1.29 2.47 -3.61
CA ALA A 53 0.07 2.51 -4.41
C ALA A 53 -0.12 3.89 -5.05
N TYR A 54 0.07 4.97 -4.27
CA TYR A 54 -0.01 6.35 -4.77
C TYR A 54 1.02 6.60 -5.88
N TYR A 55 2.26 6.14 -5.68
CA TYR A 55 3.30 6.22 -6.71
C TYR A 55 2.90 5.47 -7.99
N LEU A 56 2.34 4.26 -7.89
CA LEU A 56 1.85 3.54 -9.07
C LEU A 56 0.71 4.27 -9.79
N ALA A 57 -0.15 4.97 -9.05
CA ALA A 57 -1.29 5.69 -9.60
C ALA A 57 -0.94 7.05 -10.23
N THR A 58 0.12 7.71 -9.74
CA THR A 58 0.45 9.11 -10.09
C THR A 58 1.83 9.30 -10.69
N GLY A 59 2.74 8.33 -10.51
CA GLY A 59 4.16 8.45 -10.83
C GLY A 59 4.97 9.28 -9.82
N VAL A 60 4.35 9.81 -8.75
CA VAL A 60 5.00 10.71 -7.79
C VAL A 60 5.32 9.98 -6.48
N TRP A 61 6.56 10.09 -6.03
CA TRP A 61 6.97 9.61 -4.71
C TRP A 61 6.61 10.63 -3.64
N LEU A 62 5.91 10.17 -2.59
CA LEU A 62 5.60 10.98 -1.43
C LEU A 62 6.70 10.85 -0.38
N ASP A 63 7.76 11.64 -0.54
CA ASP A 63 8.81 11.76 0.46
C ASP A 63 8.38 12.76 1.54
N GLY A 64 8.30 12.30 2.79
CA GLY A 64 8.13 13.18 3.95
C GLY A 64 6.71 13.67 4.27
N MET A 65 5.67 13.35 3.49
CA MET A 65 4.31 13.78 3.84
C MET A 65 3.77 13.07 5.11
N PRO A 66 3.18 13.83 6.06
CA PRO A 66 2.45 13.26 7.18
C PRO A 66 1.28 12.45 6.62
N SER A 67 1.06 11.27 7.18
CA SER A 67 0.07 10.25 6.82
C SER A 67 -0.94 10.64 5.73
N LEU A 68 -0.92 9.91 4.61
CA LEU A 68 -2.13 9.82 3.78
C LEU A 68 -3.21 9.21 4.68
N MET A 69 -4.08 10.06 5.23
CA MET A 69 -5.19 9.63 6.06
C MET A 69 -6.14 8.81 5.19
N HIS A 70 -6.55 7.66 5.71
CA HIS A 70 -7.44 6.76 5.00
C HIS A 70 -8.86 7.35 5.10
N GLU A 71 -9.58 7.54 3.99
CA GLU A 71 -11.02 7.85 4.07
C GLU A 71 -11.81 6.66 4.65
N CYS A 72 -11.25 5.45 4.56
CA CYS A 72 -11.74 4.24 5.19
C CYS A 72 -11.00 4.00 6.52
N ASP A 73 -11.13 4.88 7.50
CA ASP A 73 -10.65 4.62 8.86
C ASP A 73 -11.62 3.64 9.58
N GLU A 74 -11.62 2.37 9.16
CA GLU A 74 -12.20 1.31 9.98
C GLU A 74 -11.19 0.95 11.08
N GLN A 75 -11.39 1.50 12.28
CA GLN A 75 -10.73 1.03 13.49
C GLN A 75 -11.19 -0.40 13.79
N PHE A 76 -10.49 -1.39 13.26
CA PHE A 76 -10.63 -2.75 13.75
C PHE A 76 -9.26 -3.36 14.04
N ALA A 77 -9.12 -3.77 15.30
CA ALA A 77 -8.04 -4.59 15.79
C ALA A 77 -7.88 -5.80 14.85
N SER A 78 -6.65 -6.04 14.42
CA SER A 78 -6.21 -7.14 13.55
C SER A 78 -6.78 -7.16 12.11
N THR A 79 -5.96 -6.70 11.14
CA THR A 79 -6.03 -6.89 9.67
C THR A 79 -7.09 -6.10 8.87
N PRO A 80 -6.86 -5.68 7.59
CA PRO A 80 -5.65 -5.24 6.86
C PRO A 80 -5.71 -3.72 6.51
N VAL A 81 -4.55 -3.05 6.36
CA VAL A 81 -4.53 -1.58 6.16
C VAL A 81 -5.04 -1.15 4.78
N PRO A 82 -5.99 -0.19 4.70
CA PRO A 82 -6.50 0.32 3.44
C PRO A 82 -5.40 1.09 2.69
N ILE A 83 -5.34 1.01 1.36
CA ILE A 83 -4.25 1.62 0.56
C ILE A 83 -4.73 2.69 -0.44
N MET A 84 -6.01 2.75 -0.80
CA MET A 84 -6.59 3.85 -1.57
C MET A 84 -8.13 3.76 -1.65
N SER A 85 -8.80 4.92 -1.70
CA SER A 85 -10.12 5.11 -2.31
C SER A 85 -9.90 5.91 -3.60
N ARG A 86 -10.46 5.48 -4.73
CA ARG A 86 -10.39 6.23 -5.99
C ARG A 86 -11.79 6.74 -6.31
N THR A 87 -11.90 8.06 -6.48
CA THR A 87 -13.06 8.73 -7.10
C THR A 87 -13.22 8.26 -8.54
#